data_AF-B6UVU3-F1
#
_entry.id   AF-B6UVU3-F1
#
_cell.length_a   1.000
_cell.length_b   1.000
_cell.length_c   1.000
_cell.angle_alpha   90.00
_cell.angle_beta   90.00
_cell.angle_gamma   90.00
#
_symmetry.space_group_name_H-M   'P 1'
#
loop_
_entity.id
_entity.type
_entity.pdbx_description
1 polymer ?
#
loop_
_entity_poly.entity_id
_entity_poly.type
_entity_poly.pdbx_seq_one_letter_code
_entity_poly.pdbx_strand_id
1 'polypeptide(L)'
;KRDYHGREAILFVVDANLQTAGMERLLEALNIIRTAFISGMLVNDKDLIGLIFANTKHSPPPLEASALDNIVMPDNCAVFLPLRQLTKPIVEHYLEFMGGVETQFADVYGLAEPDGRGRFDLMIRLCIEMLEKCGKKLNNAKIAYLTDVSEPHPSNSNHFQAALQKASDLEGKEFEFHVIPMVDDFDYEPFYKEFITLSRAIELDSFQVPDAQMLREILSDRKLKQDFLRRCLGHFSFYLGPNLSMSVQYYNYFQRRAYPRKVQILRRDNSVVRTKRVITVQKQKDDGSQDIEHEYQIKVTGGWYTCNVGEKDLRISMDQLNRVRNLHKPQMMLLGFKHRSSLPEVSYIKPANFMYPDDQSIIGSKRLFRALWERCLVRDKIAICLFMSKRKSIPRYVALVPVEAPDNGEEKTYRSLLCGDGFKIVYLPEAKHIRH
;
A
#
# COMPACT_ATOMS: atom_id res chain seq x y z
N LYS A 1 -14.69 4.46 11.62
CA LYS A 1 -14.65 3.94 10.24
C LYS A 1 -13.33 4.41 9.61
N ARG A 2 -12.40 3.51 9.28
CA ARG A 2 -11.16 3.88 8.56
C ARG A 2 -11.55 4.34 7.15
N ASP A 3 -11.15 5.55 6.80
CA ASP A 3 -11.55 6.22 5.57
C ASP A 3 -10.51 5.93 4.48
N TYR A 4 -10.79 4.99 3.58
CA TYR A 4 -9.84 4.53 2.56
C TYR A 4 -9.66 5.50 1.37
N HIS A 5 -10.00 6.78 1.57
CA HIS A 5 -9.96 7.82 0.54
C HIS A 5 -8.74 8.73 0.61
N GLY A 6 -7.92 8.69 1.67
CA GLY A 6 -6.66 9.43 1.70
C GLY A 6 -5.61 8.90 0.72
N ARG A 7 -4.62 9.73 0.43
CA ARG A 7 -3.47 9.43 -0.44
C ARG A 7 -2.32 8.88 0.39
N GLU A 8 -1.41 8.18 -0.27
CA GLU A 8 -0.11 7.84 0.30
C GLU A 8 0.88 8.94 -0.03
N ALA A 9 1.81 9.18 0.88
CA ALA A 9 2.91 10.10 0.66
C ALA A 9 4.25 9.41 0.97
N ILE A 10 5.27 9.62 0.14
CA ILE A 10 6.65 9.31 0.50
C ILE A 10 7.49 10.56 0.27
N LEU A 11 8.19 10.97 1.32
CA LEU A 11 9.15 12.05 1.29
C LEU A 11 10.55 11.44 1.35
N PHE A 12 11.26 11.55 0.25
CA PHE A 12 12.67 11.16 0.19
C PHE A 12 13.51 12.29 0.77
N VAL A 13 14.40 11.95 1.68
CA VAL A 13 15.37 12.87 2.25
C VAL A 13 16.75 12.27 2.01
N VAL A 14 17.57 12.94 1.20
CA VAL A 14 18.90 12.46 0.84
C VAL A 14 19.93 13.29 1.59
N ASP A 15 20.80 12.62 2.34
CA ASP A 15 21.88 13.28 3.06
C ASP A 15 22.99 13.73 2.09
N ALA A 16 23.31 15.03 2.10
CA ALA A 16 24.41 15.56 1.30
C ALA A 16 25.79 15.03 1.73
N ASN A 17 25.92 14.44 2.93
CA ASN A 17 27.16 13.78 3.36
C ASN A 17 27.53 12.57 2.49
N LEU A 18 26.58 11.99 1.75
CA LEU A 18 26.83 10.89 0.82
C LEU A 18 27.84 11.22 -0.28
N GLN A 19 28.14 12.50 -0.52
CA GLN A 19 29.17 12.93 -1.48
C GLN A 19 30.60 12.88 -0.91
N THR A 20 30.77 12.78 0.41
CA THR A 20 32.07 12.92 1.09
C THR A 20 33.01 11.74 0.86
N ALA A 21 32.48 10.53 0.73
CA ALA A 21 33.23 9.31 0.40
C ALA A 21 33.32 9.07 -1.12
N GLY A 22 33.03 10.09 -1.94
CA GLY A 22 32.87 10.00 -3.38
C GLY A 22 31.39 10.09 -3.81
N MET A 23 31.14 10.41 -5.08
CA MET A 23 29.78 10.61 -5.60
C MET A 23 28.98 9.30 -5.77
N GLU A 24 29.63 8.14 -5.68
CA GLU A 24 29.01 6.83 -5.95
C GLU A 24 27.80 6.55 -5.05
N ARG A 25 27.91 6.81 -3.74
CA ARG A 25 26.82 6.57 -2.78
C ARG A 25 25.64 7.51 -2.99
N LEU A 26 25.93 8.79 -3.30
CA LEU A 26 24.91 9.76 -3.66
C LEU A 26 24.19 9.34 -4.95
N LEU A 27 24.94 8.90 -5.97
CA LEU A 27 24.38 8.38 -7.22
C LEU A 27 23.54 7.12 -7.01
N GLU A 28 23.96 6.21 -6.12
CA GLU A 28 23.17 5.04 -5.77
C GLU A 28 21.84 5.45 -5.11
N ALA A 29 21.88 6.34 -4.12
CA ALA A 29 20.70 6.87 -3.44
C ALA A 29 19.71 7.51 -4.44
N LEU A 30 20.24 8.32 -5.35
CA LEU A 30 19.43 8.95 -6.39
C LEU A 30 18.93 7.94 -7.44
N ASN A 31 19.71 6.92 -7.79
CA ASN A 31 19.24 5.85 -8.67
C ASN A 31 18.10 5.04 -8.05
N ILE A 32 18.12 4.79 -6.73
CA ILE A 32 17.01 4.18 -6.00
C ILE A 32 15.74 5.05 -6.15
N ILE A 33 15.89 6.37 -5.95
CA ILE A 33 14.78 7.33 -6.12
C ILE A 33 14.30 7.36 -7.58
N ARG A 34 15.20 7.29 -8.57
CA ARG A 34 14.87 7.19 -10.00
C ARG A 34 13.97 5.97 -10.27
N THR A 35 14.37 4.80 -9.77
CA THR A 35 13.58 3.58 -9.91
C THR A 35 12.24 3.69 -9.19
N ALA A 36 12.19 4.37 -8.04
CA ALA A 36 10.97 4.62 -7.30
C ALA A 36 10.02 5.57 -8.05
N PHE A 37 10.55 6.58 -8.75
CA PHE A 37 9.76 7.51 -9.56
C PHE A 37 9.13 6.80 -10.76
N ILE A 38 9.94 6.03 -11.49
CA ILE A 38 9.49 5.27 -12.67
C ILE A 38 8.48 4.20 -12.26
N SER A 39 8.76 3.44 -11.19
CA SER A 39 7.83 2.43 -10.68
C SER A 39 6.56 3.06 -10.09
N GLY A 40 6.65 4.24 -9.47
CA GLY A 40 5.52 5.01 -8.95
C GLY A 40 4.50 5.37 -10.03
N MET A 41 4.97 5.88 -11.19
CA MET A 41 4.10 6.18 -12.35
C MET A 41 3.30 4.97 -12.84
N LEU A 42 3.82 3.76 -12.61
CA LEU A 42 3.24 2.50 -13.07
C LEU A 42 2.18 1.93 -12.11
N VAL A 43 2.24 2.23 -10.81
CA VAL A 43 1.46 1.51 -9.78
C VAL A 43 0.21 2.26 -9.33
N ASN A 44 0.33 3.53 -8.97
CA ASN A 44 -0.79 4.34 -8.50
C ASN A 44 -0.57 5.80 -8.88
N ASP A 45 -1.51 6.37 -9.62
CA ASP A 45 -1.42 7.75 -10.07
C ASP A 45 -1.67 8.75 -8.95
N LYS A 46 -2.19 8.35 -7.78
CA LYS A 46 -2.59 9.28 -6.70
C LYS A 46 -1.56 9.49 -5.58
N ASP A 47 -0.51 8.68 -5.54
CA ASP A 47 0.52 8.78 -4.49
C ASP A 47 1.24 10.12 -4.63
N LEU A 48 1.57 10.74 -3.49
CA LEU A 48 2.36 11.97 -3.44
C LEU A 48 3.81 11.63 -3.14
N ILE A 49 4.73 12.31 -3.80
CA ILE A 49 6.16 12.13 -3.66
C ILE A 49 6.82 13.49 -3.50
N GLY A 50 7.79 13.58 -2.60
CA GLY A 50 8.66 14.75 -2.44
C GLY A 50 10.11 14.31 -2.32
N LEU A 51 11.03 15.23 -2.61
CA LEU A 51 12.48 15.03 -2.48
C LEU A 51 13.11 16.26 -1.82
N ILE A 52 13.85 16.01 -0.75
CA ILE A 52 14.60 16.99 0.03
C ILE A 52 16.06 16.53 0.10
N PHE A 53 16.99 17.48 0.05
CA PHE A 53 18.38 17.29 0.41
C PHE A 53 18.62 17.86 1.81
N ALA A 54 19.16 17.03 2.69
CA ALA A 54 19.58 17.43 4.03
C ALA A 54 21.07 17.77 4.04
N ASN A 55 21.50 18.59 5.01
CA ASN A 55 22.89 18.99 5.21
C ASN A 55 23.51 19.74 4.02
N THR A 56 22.72 20.51 3.28
CA THR A 56 23.21 21.31 2.14
C THR A 56 23.82 22.64 2.58
N LYS A 57 24.68 23.23 1.73
CA LYS A 57 25.17 24.61 1.92
C LYS A 57 24.19 25.64 1.37
N HIS A 58 23.63 25.32 0.21
CA HIS A 58 22.74 26.16 -0.56
C HIS A 58 21.35 25.54 -0.61
N SER A 59 20.33 26.41 -0.76
CA SER A 59 18.93 26.03 -0.89
C SER A 59 18.35 26.67 -2.15
N PRO A 60 18.65 26.11 -3.34
CA PRO A 60 18.09 26.61 -4.58
C PRO A 60 16.56 26.47 -4.59
N PRO A 61 15.85 27.30 -5.38
CA PRO A 61 14.39 27.24 -5.45
C PRO A 61 13.93 25.87 -6.00
N PRO A 62 12.92 25.23 -5.37
CA PRO A 62 12.38 23.96 -5.83
C PRO A 62 11.62 24.08 -7.14
N LEU A 63 11.41 22.93 -7.79
CA LEU A 63 10.37 22.81 -8.82
C LEU A 63 9.00 23.15 -8.21
N GLU A 64 8.24 24.05 -8.85
CA GLU A 64 6.97 24.57 -8.32
C GLU A 64 7.11 25.26 -6.94
N ALA A 65 8.01 26.25 -6.80
CA ALA A 65 8.25 26.96 -5.54
C ALA A 65 6.99 27.50 -4.83
N SER A 66 5.93 27.86 -5.57
CA SER A 66 4.62 28.28 -5.01
C SER A 66 3.96 27.21 -4.12
N ALA A 67 4.38 25.95 -4.24
CA ALA A 67 3.98 24.88 -3.36
C ALA A 67 4.36 25.08 -1.89
N LEU A 68 5.42 25.87 -1.65
CA LEU A 68 6.06 26.04 -0.35
C LEU A 68 5.84 27.43 0.25
N ASP A 69 4.96 28.26 -0.33
CA ASP A 69 4.72 29.64 0.13
C ASP A 69 4.36 29.74 1.63
N ASN A 70 3.77 28.67 2.19
CA ASN A 70 3.37 28.59 3.60
C ASN A 70 4.36 27.79 4.48
N ILE A 71 5.54 27.45 3.98
CA ILE A 71 6.55 26.64 4.65
C ILE A 71 7.85 27.43 4.75
N VAL A 72 8.32 27.63 5.97
CA VAL A 72 9.60 28.32 6.22
C VAL A 72 10.73 27.34 5.96
N MET A 73 11.56 27.62 4.95
CA MET A 73 12.74 26.82 4.63
C MET A 73 13.78 26.93 5.76
N PRO A 74 14.17 25.82 6.41
CA PRO A 74 15.21 25.85 7.41
C PRO A 74 16.61 25.92 6.78
N ASP A 75 17.57 26.35 7.58
CA ASP A 75 18.99 26.31 7.22
C ASP A 75 19.44 24.87 6.94
N ASN A 76 20.41 24.74 6.03
CA ASN A 76 21.03 23.47 5.63
C ASN A 76 20.07 22.41 5.09
N CYS A 77 18.92 22.81 4.55
CA CYS A 77 18.02 21.94 3.80
C CYS A 77 17.64 22.59 2.48
N ALA A 78 17.52 21.76 1.44
CA ALA A 78 17.04 22.19 0.14
C ALA A 78 15.91 21.28 -0.34
N VAL A 79 14.77 21.86 -0.70
CA VAL A 79 13.68 21.08 -1.32
C VAL A 79 13.95 21.04 -2.82
N PHE A 80 14.06 19.83 -3.38
CA PHE A 80 14.14 19.64 -4.83
C PHE A 80 12.74 19.56 -5.44
N LEU A 81 11.89 18.72 -4.82
CA LEU A 81 10.52 18.48 -5.25
C LEU A 81 9.57 18.59 -4.04
N PRO A 82 8.66 19.56 -4.01
CA PRO A 82 7.62 19.61 -2.98
C PRO A 82 6.70 18.39 -3.10
N LEU A 83 5.94 18.10 -2.03
CA LEU A 83 5.06 16.93 -2.02
C LEU A 83 3.98 17.03 -3.12
N ARG A 84 4.13 16.24 -4.19
CA ARG A 84 3.32 16.32 -5.41
C ARG A 84 3.00 14.96 -5.99
N GLN A 85 1.91 14.92 -6.75
CA GLN A 85 1.58 13.75 -7.56
C GLN A 85 2.58 13.66 -8.71
N LEU A 86 3.18 12.49 -8.93
CA LEU A 86 4.13 12.33 -10.02
C LEU A 86 3.46 12.59 -11.38
N THR A 87 4.10 13.45 -12.16
CA THR A 87 3.74 13.75 -13.54
C THR A 87 4.94 13.52 -14.43
N LYS A 88 4.70 13.39 -15.74
CA LYS A 88 5.78 13.24 -16.73
C LYS A 88 6.84 14.37 -16.62
N PRO A 89 6.46 15.67 -16.54
CA PRO A 89 7.44 16.76 -16.39
C PRO A 89 8.32 16.64 -15.15
N ILE A 90 7.76 16.21 -14.01
CA ILE A 90 8.54 16.02 -12.78
C ILE A 90 9.61 14.95 -12.96
N VAL A 91 9.26 13.85 -13.64
CA VAL A 91 10.20 12.76 -13.89
C VAL A 91 11.25 13.15 -14.91
N GLU A 92 10.89 13.86 -15.98
CA GLU A 92 11.85 14.39 -16.94
C GLU A 92 12.84 15.35 -16.28
N HIS A 93 12.36 16.29 -15.46
CA HIS A 93 13.21 17.20 -14.69
C HIS A 93 14.18 16.46 -13.76
N TYR A 94 13.70 15.40 -13.09
CA TYR A 94 14.56 14.58 -12.24
C TYR A 94 15.63 13.82 -13.05
N LEU A 95 15.29 13.31 -14.24
CA LEU A 95 16.23 12.62 -15.12
C LEU A 95 17.28 13.59 -15.70
N GLU A 96 16.90 14.83 -16.02
CA GLU A 96 17.83 15.89 -16.42
C GLU A 96 18.82 16.21 -15.29
N PHE A 97 18.31 16.38 -14.07
CA PHE A 97 19.15 16.57 -12.87
C PHE A 97 20.15 15.42 -12.68
N MET A 98 19.69 14.17 -12.81
CA MET A 98 20.55 12.99 -12.73
C MET A 98 21.70 13.00 -13.74
N GLY A 99 21.52 13.59 -14.92
CA GLY A 99 22.56 13.70 -15.94
C GLY A 99 23.67 14.69 -15.59
N GLY A 100 23.40 15.69 -14.73
CA GLY A 100 24.35 16.73 -14.34
C GLY A 100 24.90 16.59 -12.91
N VAL A 101 24.34 15.70 -12.10
CA VAL A 101 24.55 15.68 -10.64
C VAL A 101 26.01 15.51 -10.23
N GLU A 102 26.79 14.70 -10.94
CA GLU A 102 28.21 14.47 -10.64
C GLU A 102 29.05 15.75 -10.65
N THR A 103 28.70 16.70 -11.51
CA THR A 103 29.45 17.95 -11.68
C THR A 103 28.80 19.14 -10.97
N GLN A 104 27.47 19.15 -10.87
CA GLN A 104 26.73 20.35 -10.43
C GLN A 104 26.29 20.29 -8.98
N PHE A 105 26.25 19.11 -8.34
CA PHE A 105 25.68 18.99 -7.00
C PHE A 105 26.44 19.81 -5.95
N ALA A 106 27.77 19.78 -6.01
CA ALA A 106 28.64 20.53 -5.09
C ALA A 106 28.44 22.06 -5.21
N ASP A 107 28.22 22.56 -6.43
CA ASP A 107 28.03 23.99 -6.67
C ASP A 107 26.60 24.45 -6.35
N VAL A 108 25.60 23.65 -6.71
CA VAL A 108 24.18 24.01 -6.61
C VAL A 108 23.62 23.79 -5.20
N TYR A 109 23.99 22.69 -4.54
CA TYR A 109 23.55 22.34 -3.19
C TYR A 109 24.69 22.42 -2.18
N GLY A 110 25.85 21.86 -2.52
CA GLY A 110 27.01 21.83 -1.64
C GLY A 110 26.78 21.09 -0.32
N LEU A 111 27.79 21.10 0.55
CA LEU A 111 27.75 20.49 1.87
C LEU A 111 27.74 21.56 2.97
N ALA A 112 26.93 21.37 4.00
CA ALA A 112 26.85 22.28 5.14
C ALA A 112 28.23 22.48 5.79
N GLU A 113 28.60 23.74 6.06
CA GLU A 113 29.86 24.09 6.73
C GLU A 113 29.64 24.27 8.24
N PRO A 114 30.65 23.98 9.10
CA PRO A 114 32.00 23.51 8.74
C PRO A 114 32.10 21.97 8.57
N ASP A 115 31.28 21.18 9.27
CA ASP A 115 31.52 19.74 9.46
C ASP A 115 30.54 18.83 8.68
N GLY A 116 29.78 19.36 7.72
CA GLY A 116 28.73 18.60 7.03
C GLY A 116 27.48 18.33 7.87
N ARG A 117 27.39 18.95 9.06
CA ARG A 117 26.30 18.73 10.02
C ARG A 117 25.31 19.88 9.96
N GLY A 118 24.20 19.66 9.25
CA GLY A 118 23.04 20.53 9.31
C GLY A 118 22.17 20.24 10.55
N ARG A 119 21.10 21.02 10.70
CA ARG A 119 20.15 20.85 11.80
C ARG A 119 19.12 19.75 11.53
N PHE A 120 19.38 18.57 12.08
CA PHE A 120 18.51 17.39 11.92
C PHE A 120 17.09 17.64 12.45
N ASP A 121 16.96 18.34 13.60
CA ASP A 121 15.68 18.69 14.19
C ASP A 121 14.83 19.61 13.28
N LEU A 122 15.47 20.55 12.59
CA LEU A 122 14.80 21.43 11.63
C LEU A 122 14.43 20.70 10.33
N MET A 123 15.27 19.76 9.89
CA MET A 123 14.97 18.88 8.76
C MET A 123 13.71 18.05 9.03
N ILE A 124 13.60 17.43 10.22
CA ILE A 124 12.41 16.68 10.61
C ILE A 124 11.19 17.59 10.69
N ARG A 125 11.32 18.80 11.26
CA ARG A 125 10.24 19.80 11.28
C ARG A 125 9.76 20.14 9.87
N LEU A 126 10.68 20.38 8.92
CA LEU A 126 10.35 20.64 7.52
C LEU A 126 9.58 19.46 6.90
N CYS A 127 10.02 18.23 7.17
CA CYS A 127 9.36 17.03 6.68
C CYS A 127 7.91 16.92 7.19
N ILE A 128 7.71 17.15 8.50
CA ILE A 128 6.39 17.17 9.12
C ILE A 128 5.51 18.26 8.48
N GLU A 129 6.02 19.48 8.34
CA GLU A 129 5.27 20.59 7.75
C GLU A 129 4.87 20.31 6.29
N MET A 130 5.76 19.71 5.50
CA MET A 130 5.46 19.33 4.11
C MET A 130 4.38 18.25 4.01
N LEU A 131 4.35 17.30 4.95
CA LEU A 131 3.31 16.27 5.00
C LEU A 131 1.97 16.83 5.47
N GLU A 132 1.95 17.68 6.51
CA GLU A 132 0.73 18.26 7.07
C GLU A 132 0.10 19.32 6.14
N LYS A 133 0.91 20.17 5.52
CA LYS A 133 0.44 21.29 4.68
C LYS A 133 0.27 20.93 3.21
N CYS A 134 0.30 19.64 2.84
CA CYS A 134 0.16 19.21 1.44
C CYS A 134 -1.24 19.43 0.82
N GLY A 135 -2.23 19.86 1.61
CA GLY A 135 -3.59 20.15 1.14
C GLY A 135 -4.39 18.91 0.70
N LYS A 136 -3.91 17.70 1.03
CA LYS A 136 -4.59 16.42 0.78
C LYS A 136 -4.65 15.62 2.08
N LYS A 137 -5.73 14.86 2.26
CA LYS A 137 -5.82 13.89 3.35
C LYS A 137 -4.86 12.72 3.07
N LEU A 138 -3.90 12.49 3.95
CA LEU A 138 -3.00 11.35 3.90
C LEU A 138 -3.59 10.20 4.71
N ASN A 139 -3.34 8.95 4.30
CA ASN A 139 -3.68 7.74 5.08
C ASN A 139 -2.44 7.06 5.68
N ASN A 140 -1.31 7.19 4.98
CA ASN A 140 0.00 6.76 5.42
C ASN A 140 1.01 7.68 4.73
N ALA A 141 1.97 8.19 5.48
CA ALA A 141 3.12 8.88 4.93
C ALA A 141 4.43 8.30 5.46
N LYS A 142 5.46 8.30 4.63
CA LYS A 142 6.80 7.86 5.05
C LYS A 142 7.81 8.95 4.79
N ILE A 143 8.72 9.10 5.74
CA ILE A 143 9.95 9.87 5.57
C ILE A 143 11.07 8.84 5.42
N ALA A 144 11.65 8.74 4.23
CA ALA A 144 12.76 7.85 3.94
C ALA A 144 14.06 8.68 3.93
N TYR A 145 14.86 8.55 4.97
CA TYR A 145 16.14 9.24 5.15
C TYR A 145 17.29 8.36 4.65
N LEU A 146 17.90 8.72 3.53
CA LEU A 146 19.03 8.01 2.93
C LEU A 146 20.34 8.63 3.43
N THR A 147 21.14 7.87 4.18
CA THR A 147 22.40 8.33 4.78
C THR A 147 23.38 7.18 4.98
N ASP A 148 24.66 7.49 5.11
CA ASP A 148 25.73 6.61 5.59
C ASP A 148 26.31 7.08 6.94
N VAL A 149 25.76 8.14 7.54
CA VAL A 149 26.18 8.70 8.82
C VAL A 149 25.31 8.12 9.94
N SER A 150 25.92 7.42 10.90
CA SER A 150 25.23 6.80 12.05
C SER A 150 24.87 7.79 13.17
N GLU A 151 25.63 8.88 13.30
CA GLU A 151 25.45 9.89 14.35
C GLU A 151 25.35 11.30 13.74
N PRO A 152 24.14 11.86 13.58
CA PRO A 152 23.95 13.21 13.01
C PRO A 152 24.55 14.33 13.86
N HIS A 153 24.44 14.20 15.18
CA HIS A 153 24.90 15.18 16.18
C HIS A 153 25.57 14.42 17.32
N PRO A 154 26.64 14.96 17.93
CA PRO A 154 27.27 14.29 19.05
C PRO A 154 26.29 14.24 20.24
N SER A 155 26.27 13.13 20.97
CA SER A 155 25.35 12.91 22.11
C SER A 155 25.30 14.04 23.15
N ASN A 156 26.42 14.75 23.35
CA ASN A 156 26.53 15.89 24.26
C ASN A 156 25.93 17.21 23.72
N SER A 157 25.46 17.24 22.48
CA SER A 157 24.97 18.45 21.83
C SER A 157 23.50 18.74 22.18
N ASN A 158 23.18 20.02 22.35
CA ASN A 158 21.77 20.47 22.43
C ASN A 158 20.97 20.07 21.18
N HIS A 159 21.63 19.94 20.02
CA HIS A 159 21.00 19.51 18.77
C HIS A 159 20.58 18.03 18.79
N PHE A 160 21.33 17.18 19.50
CA PHE A 160 20.96 15.77 19.69
C PHE A 160 19.66 15.66 20.49
N GLN A 161 19.58 16.38 21.61
CA GLN A 161 18.38 16.42 22.45
C GLN A 161 17.17 17.03 21.73
N ALA A 162 17.39 18.11 20.96
CA ALA A 162 16.33 18.72 20.14
C ALA A 162 15.81 17.75 19.07
N ALA A 163 16.68 16.93 18.47
CA ALA A 163 16.27 15.92 17.51
C ALA A 163 15.42 14.82 18.16
N LEU A 164 15.81 14.31 19.34
CA LEU A 164 15.02 13.33 20.07
C LEU A 164 13.66 13.89 20.52
N GLN A 165 13.61 15.15 20.95
CA GLN A 165 12.34 15.81 21.24
C GLN A 165 11.43 15.88 20.00
N LYS A 166 12.01 16.08 18.81
CA LYS A 166 11.26 16.02 17.54
C LYS A 166 10.83 14.61 17.14
N ALA A 167 11.46 13.56 17.66
CA ALA A 167 10.96 12.21 17.49
C ALA A 167 9.60 12.03 18.18
N SER A 168 9.43 12.61 19.38
CA SER A 168 8.13 12.61 20.08
C SER A 168 7.04 13.37 19.32
N ASP A 169 7.38 14.40 18.54
CA ASP A 169 6.40 15.07 17.67
C ASP A 169 5.89 14.18 16.52
N LEU A 170 6.61 13.11 16.18
CA LEU A 170 6.18 12.09 15.21
C LEU A 170 5.29 11.03 15.86
N GLU A 171 5.36 10.86 17.18
CA GLU A 171 4.56 9.89 17.92
C GLU A 171 3.06 10.18 17.74
N GLY A 172 2.28 9.14 17.43
CA GLY A 172 0.84 9.24 17.22
C GLY A 172 0.40 9.89 15.91
N LYS A 173 1.34 10.37 15.06
CA LYS A 173 1.03 10.78 13.68
C LYS A 173 0.97 9.56 12.76
N GLU A 174 0.25 9.70 11.63
CA GLU A 174 0.20 8.67 10.57
C GLU A 174 1.48 8.70 9.68
N PHE A 175 2.61 9.15 10.23
CA PHE A 175 3.88 9.33 9.53
C PHE A 175 4.93 8.39 10.10
N GLU A 176 5.58 7.61 9.26
CA GLU A 176 6.64 6.69 9.68
C GLU A 176 8.01 7.17 9.20
N PHE A 177 8.92 7.37 10.14
CA PHE A 177 10.33 7.64 9.83
C PHE A 177 11.09 6.34 9.59
N HIS A 178 11.86 6.31 8.50
CA HIS A 178 12.69 5.19 8.08
C HIS A 178 14.07 5.68 7.71
N VAL A 179 15.09 5.10 8.32
CA VAL A 179 16.48 5.26 7.89
C VAL A 179 16.77 4.19 6.85
N ILE A 180 17.34 4.60 5.73
CA ILE A 180 17.72 3.75 4.62
C ILE A 180 19.24 3.84 4.52
N PRO A 181 19.98 2.89 5.11
CA PRO A 181 21.42 2.93 5.11
C PRO A 181 21.98 2.77 3.70
N MET A 182 22.95 3.61 3.35
CA MET A 182 23.71 3.52 2.10
C MET A 182 25.01 2.70 2.25
N VAL A 183 25.17 2.04 3.40
CA VAL A 183 26.22 1.06 3.72
C VAL A 183 25.59 -0.16 4.39
N ASP A 184 26.20 -1.33 4.25
CA ASP A 184 25.66 -2.58 4.79
C ASP A 184 25.87 -2.70 6.30
N ASP A 185 27.06 -2.30 6.78
CA ASP A 185 27.42 -2.29 8.21
C ASP A 185 27.03 -0.97 8.89
N PHE A 186 25.73 -0.64 8.87
CA PHE A 186 25.23 0.59 9.48
C PHE A 186 24.89 0.40 10.96
N ASP A 187 25.49 1.25 11.81
CA ASP A 187 25.22 1.24 13.24
C ASP A 187 24.04 2.15 13.61
N TYR A 188 23.00 1.55 14.18
CA TYR A 188 21.80 2.26 14.65
C TYR A 188 21.90 2.71 16.11
N GLU A 189 22.77 2.10 16.91
CA GLU A 189 22.86 2.34 18.37
C GLU A 189 23.14 3.81 18.76
N PRO A 190 24.03 4.55 18.07
CA PRO A 190 24.42 5.90 18.51
C PRO A 190 23.28 6.92 18.58
N PHE A 191 22.25 6.77 17.74
CA PHE A 191 21.17 7.75 17.64
C PHE A 191 19.86 7.17 17.10
N TYR A 192 19.91 6.50 15.95
CA TYR A 192 18.69 6.14 15.21
C TYR A 192 17.81 5.11 15.90
N LYS A 193 18.39 4.19 16.70
CA LYS A 193 17.62 3.26 17.51
C LYS A 193 16.73 4.00 18.50
N GLU A 194 17.30 4.92 19.27
CA GLU A 194 16.53 5.75 20.21
C GLU A 194 15.51 6.62 19.47
N PHE A 195 15.91 7.32 18.40
CA PHE A 195 15.00 8.15 17.62
C PHE A 195 13.79 7.36 17.05
N ILE A 196 14.04 6.19 16.44
CA ILE A 196 12.98 5.37 15.83
C ILE A 196 12.05 4.80 16.90
N THR A 197 12.60 4.29 18.01
CA THR A 197 11.80 3.71 19.10
C THR A 197 10.91 4.75 19.78
N LEU A 198 11.41 5.96 20.02
CA LEU A 198 10.63 7.10 20.50
C LEU A 198 9.53 7.48 19.50
N SER A 199 9.86 7.63 18.22
CA SER A 199 8.86 8.02 17.20
C SER A 199 7.71 7.02 17.04
N ARG A 200 7.96 5.74 17.35
CA ARG A 200 6.99 4.64 17.18
C ARG A 200 6.35 4.18 18.50
N ALA A 201 6.75 4.76 19.64
CA ALA A 201 6.37 4.29 20.98
C ALA A 201 6.62 2.78 21.18
N ILE A 202 7.80 2.29 20.78
CA ILE A 202 8.23 0.90 20.92
C ILE A 202 9.32 0.83 22.00
N GLU A 203 9.36 -0.25 22.78
CA GLU A 203 10.45 -0.50 23.73
C GLU A 203 11.79 -0.72 23.00
N LEU A 204 12.88 -0.14 23.55
CA LEU A 204 14.23 -0.21 22.96
C LEU A 204 14.69 -1.65 22.68
N ASP A 205 14.39 -2.58 23.57
CA ASP A 205 14.79 -4.00 23.46
C ASP A 205 14.03 -4.76 22.35
N SER A 206 12.90 -4.22 21.90
CA SER A 206 12.12 -4.79 20.81
C SER A 206 12.62 -4.34 19.42
N PHE A 207 13.59 -3.42 19.36
CA PHE A 207 14.14 -2.94 18.09
C PHE A 207 14.97 -4.03 17.42
N GLN A 208 14.56 -4.41 16.21
CA GLN A 208 15.32 -5.32 15.36
C GLN A 208 16.01 -4.53 14.26
N VAL A 209 17.32 -4.68 14.15
CA VAL A 209 18.11 -4.05 13.10
C VAL A 209 17.64 -4.59 11.74
N PRO A 210 17.13 -3.72 10.86
CA PRO A 210 16.69 -4.13 9.53
C PRO A 210 17.88 -4.38 8.61
N ASP A 211 17.70 -5.25 7.62
CA ASP A 211 18.70 -5.50 6.59
C ASP A 211 18.77 -4.31 5.62
N ALA A 212 19.95 -3.68 5.50
CA ALA A 212 20.15 -2.45 4.73
C ALA A 212 19.89 -2.64 3.23
N GLN A 213 20.39 -3.72 2.65
CA GLN A 213 20.18 -4.03 1.23
C GLN A 213 18.69 -4.22 0.94
N MET A 214 17.99 -4.93 1.83
CA MET A 214 16.56 -5.12 1.74
C MET A 214 15.79 -3.80 1.76
N LEU A 215 16.16 -2.87 2.64
CA LEU A 215 15.53 -1.55 2.71
C LEU A 215 15.72 -0.76 1.40
N ARG A 216 16.91 -0.80 0.82
CA ARG A 216 17.21 -0.15 -0.48
C ARG A 216 16.38 -0.76 -1.62
N GLU A 217 16.30 -2.09 -1.69
CA GLU A 217 15.49 -2.79 -2.70
C GLU A 217 14.01 -2.44 -2.60
N ILE A 218 13.45 -2.43 -1.40
CA ILE A 218 12.02 -2.12 -1.17
C ILE A 218 11.72 -0.65 -1.50
N LEU A 219 12.64 0.25 -1.16
CA LEU A 219 12.50 1.66 -1.50
C LEU A 219 12.52 1.87 -3.03
N SER A 220 13.34 1.10 -3.75
CA SER A 220 13.54 1.21 -5.21
C SER A 220 12.30 0.80 -6.03
N ASP A 221 11.57 -0.23 -5.61
CA ASP A 221 10.41 -0.72 -6.33
C ASP A 221 9.11 -0.37 -5.59
N ARG A 222 8.44 0.69 -6.04
CA ARG A 222 7.12 1.12 -5.51
C ARG A 222 5.99 0.12 -5.77
N LYS A 223 6.22 -0.96 -6.51
CA LYS A 223 5.29 -2.10 -6.54
C LYS A 223 5.34 -2.87 -5.22
N LEU A 224 6.50 -2.85 -4.54
CA LEU A 224 6.70 -3.39 -3.21
C LEU A 224 6.17 -2.38 -2.22
N LYS A 225 5.13 -2.82 -1.54
CA LYS A 225 4.23 -1.96 -0.80
C LYS A 225 4.14 -2.61 0.60
N GLN A 226 5.17 -2.39 1.43
CA GLN A 226 5.31 -3.00 2.77
C GLN A 226 4.27 -2.48 3.78
N ASP A 227 4.29 -1.19 4.09
CA ASP A 227 3.47 -0.61 5.18
C ASP A 227 2.07 -0.20 4.75
N PHE A 228 1.45 -1.01 3.91
CA PHE A 228 0.03 -0.84 3.66
C PHE A 228 -0.65 -1.29 4.92
N LEU A 229 -1.64 -0.52 5.37
CA LEU A 229 -2.88 -1.13 5.84
C LEU A 229 -3.29 -2.11 4.75
N ARG A 230 -2.83 -3.37 4.85
CA ARG A 230 -3.06 -4.44 3.87
C ARG A 230 -4.54 -4.31 3.53
N ARG A 231 -4.88 -3.94 2.30
CA ARG A 231 -6.27 -3.60 1.97
C ARG A 231 -7.05 -4.90 2.08
N CYS A 232 -7.64 -5.08 3.24
CA CYS A 232 -8.49 -6.20 3.55
C CYS A 232 -9.66 -6.16 2.57
N LEU A 233 -9.89 -7.27 1.87
CA LEU A 233 -11.05 -7.41 0.98
C LEU A 233 -12.34 -7.51 1.79
N GLY A 234 -12.24 -8.01 3.02
CA GLY A 234 -13.31 -8.04 3.99
C GLY A 234 -12.96 -8.86 5.23
N HIS A 235 -13.68 -8.58 6.31
CA HIS A 235 -13.65 -9.37 7.53
C HIS A 235 -14.79 -10.39 7.48
N PHE A 236 -14.55 -11.58 8.02
CA PHE A 236 -15.57 -12.61 8.15
C PHE A 236 -15.28 -13.50 9.37
N SER A 237 -16.32 -14.14 9.88
CA SER A 237 -16.19 -15.15 10.92
C SER A 237 -15.91 -16.51 10.28
N PHE A 238 -14.86 -17.18 10.73
CA PHE A 238 -14.53 -18.55 10.36
C PHE A 238 -14.99 -19.51 11.46
N TYR A 239 -16.00 -20.30 11.16
CA TYR A 239 -16.63 -21.27 12.05
C TYR A 239 -15.94 -22.63 11.91
N LEU A 240 -15.36 -23.13 13.01
CA LEU A 240 -14.86 -24.50 13.13
C LEU A 240 -15.98 -25.46 13.56
N GLY A 241 -17.01 -24.92 14.22
CA GLY A 241 -18.22 -25.62 14.63
C GLY A 241 -19.30 -24.62 15.09
N PRO A 242 -20.46 -25.09 15.58
CA PRO A 242 -21.60 -24.24 15.95
C PRO A 242 -21.25 -23.18 17.01
N ASN A 243 -20.39 -23.53 17.97
CA ASN A 243 -20.04 -22.69 19.12
C ASN A 243 -18.59 -22.22 19.12
N LEU A 244 -17.84 -22.50 18.04
CA LEU A 244 -16.42 -22.15 17.94
C LEU A 244 -16.16 -21.42 16.62
N SER A 245 -15.79 -20.15 16.73
CA SER A 245 -15.45 -19.31 15.59
C SER A 245 -14.30 -18.36 15.92
N MET A 246 -13.62 -17.90 14.88
CA MET A 246 -12.59 -16.87 14.97
C MET A 246 -12.85 -15.77 13.95
N SER A 247 -12.40 -14.57 14.28
CA SER A 247 -12.42 -13.40 13.40
C SER A 247 -11.19 -13.43 12.49
N VAL A 248 -11.43 -13.33 11.19
CA VAL A 248 -10.37 -13.39 10.18
C VAL A 248 -10.59 -12.37 9.08
N GLN A 249 -9.49 -11.96 8.49
CA GLN A 249 -9.42 -11.11 7.32
C GLN A 249 -8.92 -11.92 6.14
N TYR A 250 -9.27 -11.47 4.93
CA TYR A 250 -8.63 -11.97 3.73
C TYR A 250 -8.17 -10.85 2.80
N TYR A 251 -7.07 -11.14 2.10
CA TYR A 251 -6.37 -10.26 1.18
C TYR A 251 -6.25 -10.95 -0.17
N ASN A 252 -6.02 -10.19 -1.25
CA ASN A 252 -5.54 -10.81 -2.48
C ASN A 252 -4.14 -11.37 -2.21
N TYR A 253 -3.90 -12.63 -2.52
CA TYR A 253 -2.56 -13.20 -2.39
C TYR A 253 -1.66 -12.69 -3.52
N PHE A 254 -2.20 -12.67 -4.74
CA PHE A 254 -1.60 -12.00 -5.89
C PHE A 254 -2.66 -11.16 -6.60
N GLN A 255 -2.29 -9.93 -6.95
CA GLN A 255 -3.15 -9.05 -7.73
C GLN A 255 -2.62 -8.91 -9.14
N ARG A 256 -3.39 -9.38 -10.13
CA ARG A 256 -3.07 -9.14 -11.53
C ARG A 256 -3.09 -7.64 -11.80
N ARG A 257 -1.99 -7.11 -12.33
CA ARG A 257 -1.92 -5.72 -12.78
C ARG A 257 -2.86 -5.52 -13.98
N ALA A 258 -3.81 -4.62 -13.82
CA ALA A 258 -4.65 -4.17 -14.93
C ALA A 258 -3.97 -2.97 -15.59
N TYR A 259 -3.99 -2.91 -16.92
CA TYR A 259 -3.58 -1.70 -17.62
C TYR A 259 -4.49 -0.52 -17.24
N PRO A 260 -3.96 0.72 -17.21
CA PRO A 260 -4.76 1.91 -16.99
C PRO A 260 -5.96 1.93 -17.95
N ARG A 261 -7.13 2.26 -17.41
CA ARG A 261 -8.35 2.33 -18.22
C ARG A 261 -8.29 3.58 -19.09
N LYS A 262 -8.80 3.48 -20.32
CA LYS A 262 -8.98 4.63 -21.19
C LYS A 262 -9.91 5.64 -20.50
N VAL A 263 -9.52 6.91 -20.53
CA VAL A 263 -10.31 8.02 -20.00
C VAL A 263 -10.86 8.80 -21.18
N GLN A 264 -12.14 9.19 -21.13
CA GLN A 264 -12.73 10.06 -22.13
C GLN A 264 -12.27 11.50 -21.89
N ILE A 265 -11.80 12.16 -22.94
CA ILE A 265 -11.37 13.56 -22.90
C ILE A 265 -12.15 14.38 -23.90
N LEU A 266 -12.37 15.66 -23.59
CA LEU A 266 -13.01 16.59 -24.50
C LEU A 266 -11.98 17.05 -25.55
N ARG A 267 -12.31 16.95 -26.83
CA ARG A 267 -11.37 17.25 -27.94
C ARG A 267 -10.83 18.68 -27.96
N ARG A 268 -11.59 19.64 -27.41
CA ARG A 268 -11.27 21.07 -27.49
C ARG A 268 -10.15 21.48 -26.52
N ASP A 269 -10.16 20.94 -25.31
CA ASP A 269 -9.30 21.37 -24.19
C ASP A 269 -8.60 20.19 -23.48
N ASN A 270 -8.79 18.96 -23.95
CA ASN A 270 -8.30 17.73 -23.34
C ASN A 270 -8.76 17.51 -21.88
N SER A 271 -9.82 18.20 -21.44
CA SER A 271 -10.37 18.02 -20.10
C SER A 271 -11.03 16.64 -19.95
N VAL A 272 -10.97 16.06 -18.74
CA VAL A 272 -11.51 14.73 -18.47
C VAL A 272 -13.05 14.77 -18.40
N VAL A 273 -13.71 13.93 -19.20
CA VAL A 273 -15.18 13.83 -19.25
C VAL A 273 -15.69 12.88 -18.18
N ARG A 274 -16.68 13.34 -17.39
CA ARG A 274 -17.35 12.54 -16.38
C ARG A 274 -18.60 11.86 -16.95
N THR A 275 -18.58 10.55 -17.05
CA THR A 275 -19.75 9.76 -17.48
C THR A 275 -20.72 9.53 -16.32
N LYS A 276 -22.01 9.86 -16.52
CA LYS A 276 -23.11 9.50 -15.62
C LYS A 276 -24.11 8.63 -16.38
N ARG A 277 -24.40 7.43 -15.89
CA ARG A 277 -25.42 6.54 -16.46
C ARG A 277 -26.77 6.77 -15.79
N VAL A 278 -27.80 7.01 -16.58
CA VAL A 278 -29.21 7.13 -16.14
C VAL A 278 -30.03 6.09 -16.92
N ILE A 279 -31.02 5.49 -16.27
CA ILE A 279 -31.95 4.53 -16.89
C ILE A 279 -33.32 5.19 -16.89
N THR A 280 -33.89 5.35 -18.08
CA THR A 280 -35.20 5.98 -18.30
C THR A 280 -36.16 4.97 -18.88
N VAL A 281 -37.36 4.91 -18.32
CA VAL A 281 -38.48 4.11 -18.84
C VAL A 281 -39.40 5.04 -19.59
N GLN A 282 -39.69 4.69 -20.85
CA GLN A 282 -40.59 5.42 -21.71
C GLN A 282 -41.75 4.50 -22.11
N LYS A 283 -42.99 4.97 -21.93
CA LYS A 283 -44.19 4.34 -22.48
C LYS A 283 -44.61 5.11 -23.73
N GLN A 284 -44.67 4.44 -24.88
CA GLN A 284 -45.18 5.00 -26.13
C GLN A 284 -46.70 4.91 -26.15
N LYS A 285 -47.36 5.82 -26.88
CA LYS A 285 -48.80 5.75 -27.14
C LYS A 285 -49.13 4.55 -28.05
N ASP A 286 -50.26 3.90 -27.81
CA ASP A 286 -50.69 2.69 -28.55
C ASP A 286 -51.06 2.95 -30.04
N ASP A 287 -51.08 4.21 -30.47
CA ASP A 287 -51.52 4.65 -31.81
C ASP A 287 -50.42 4.57 -32.89
N GLY A 288 -49.30 3.90 -32.61
CA GLY A 288 -48.16 3.78 -33.54
C GLY A 288 -47.36 5.06 -33.76
N SER A 289 -47.71 6.15 -33.09
CA SER A 289 -46.94 7.40 -33.06
C SER A 289 -45.71 7.29 -32.15
N GLN A 290 -44.61 7.97 -32.48
CA GLN A 290 -43.39 8.01 -31.64
C GLN A 290 -43.55 8.87 -30.37
N ASP A 291 -44.77 9.28 -30.05
CA ASP A 291 -45.07 10.14 -28.90
C ASP A 291 -44.90 9.38 -27.59
N ILE A 292 -44.11 9.95 -26.67
CA ILE A 292 -43.90 9.43 -25.33
C ILE A 292 -45.03 9.91 -24.42
N GLU A 293 -45.81 8.97 -23.87
CA GLU A 293 -46.92 9.25 -22.95
C GLU A 293 -46.44 9.42 -21.51
N HIS A 294 -45.50 8.58 -21.07
CA HIS A 294 -44.90 8.64 -19.75
C HIS A 294 -43.39 8.43 -19.81
N GLU A 295 -42.65 9.32 -19.16
CA GLU A 295 -41.21 9.21 -18.99
C GLU A 295 -40.84 9.34 -17.52
N TYR A 296 -40.17 8.33 -16.97
CA TYR A 296 -39.64 8.40 -15.62
C TYR A 296 -38.31 7.65 -15.49
N GLN A 297 -37.48 8.09 -14.56
CA GLN A 297 -36.19 7.48 -14.30
C GLN A 297 -36.31 6.39 -13.25
N ILE A 298 -35.67 5.25 -13.49
CA ILE A 298 -35.60 4.16 -12.52
C ILE A 298 -34.17 3.93 -12.04
N LYS A 299 -34.06 3.47 -10.79
CA LYS A 299 -32.82 2.87 -10.30
C LYS A 299 -32.69 1.46 -10.87
N VAL A 300 -31.47 0.93 -10.92
CA VAL A 300 -31.20 -0.46 -11.37
C VAL A 300 -32.05 -1.50 -10.60
N THR A 301 -32.46 -1.20 -9.38
CA THR A 301 -33.31 -2.07 -8.54
C THR A 301 -34.79 -2.07 -8.93
N GLY A 302 -35.26 -1.05 -9.65
CA GLY A 302 -36.67 -0.93 -10.05
C GLY A 302 -37.02 -1.70 -11.32
N GLY A 303 -36.04 -2.34 -11.97
CA GLY A 303 -36.26 -3.15 -13.16
C GLY A 303 -36.53 -4.63 -12.86
N TRP A 304 -37.00 -5.34 -13.89
CA TRP A 304 -37.11 -6.80 -13.92
C TRP A 304 -36.21 -7.38 -15.00
N TYR A 305 -35.73 -8.59 -14.78
CA TYR A 305 -35.12 -9.43 -15.81
C TYR A 305 -36.20 -10.32 -16.40
N THR A 306 -36.34 -10.30 -17.72
CA THR A 306 -37.16 -11.28 -18.43
C THR A 306 -36.24 -12.36 -18.98
N CYS A 307 -36.50 -13.62 -18.64
CA CYS A 307 -35.89 -14.75 -19.30
C CYS A 307 -36.98 -15.66 -19.85
N ASN A 308 -36.82 -16.07 -21.11
CA ASN A 308 -37.70 -17.03 -21.74
C ASN A 308 -37.26 -18.44 -21.34
N VAL A 309 -38.19 -19.23 -20.79
CA VAL A 309 -37.95 -20.62 -20.37
C VAL A 309 -38.99 -21.49 -21.07
N GLY A 310 -38.62 -22.03 -22.23
CA GLY A 310 -39.57 -22.70 -23.12
C GLY A 310 -40.54 -21.69 -23.74
N GLU A 311 -41.84 -21.92 -23.64
CA GLU A 311 -42.86 -20.98 -24.16
C GLU A 311 -43.33 -19.94 -23.12
N LYS A 312 -42.70 -19.91 -21.92
CA LYS A 312 -43.10 -19.01 -20.84
C LYS A 312 -42.06 -17.91 -20.61
N ASP A 313 -42.54 -16.68 -20.60
CA ASP A 313 -41.75 -15.53 -20.20
C ASP A 313 -41.77 -15.36 -18.69
N LEU A 314 -40.62 -15.64 -18.06
CA LEU A 314 -40.45 -15.46 -16.64
C LEU A 314 -39.90 -14.05 -16.37
N ARG A 315 -40.64 -13.25 -15.62
CA ARG A 315 -40.19 -11.95 -15.11
C ARG A 315 -39.69 -12.10 -13.67
N ILE A 316 -38.41 -11.84 -13.46
CA ILE A 316 -37.76 -11.88 -12.14
C ILE A 316 -37.43 -10.46 -11.72
N SER A 317 -37.99 -10.01 -10.60
CA SER A 317 -37.64 -8.71 -10.03
C SER A 317 -36.23 -8.74 -9.41
N MET A 318 -35.56 -7.59 -9.35
CA MET A 318 -34.24 -7.51 -8.73
C MET A 318 -34.27 -7.90 -7.23
N ASP A 319 -35.40 -7.71 -6.55
CA ASP A 319 -35.60 -8.13 -5.16
C ASP A 319 -35.70 -9.65 -5.01
N GLN A 320 -36.43 -10.33 -5.90
CA GLN A 320 -36.47 -11.79 -5.92
C GLN A 320 -35.07 -12.37 -6.17
N LEU A 321 -34.34 -11.82 -7.13
CA LEU A 321 -32.96 -12.22 -7.42
C LEU A 321 -32.05 -12.00 -6.20
N ASN A 322 -32.22 -10.88 -5.50
CA ASN A 322 -31.46 -10.57 -4.30
C ASN A 322 -31.81 -11.49 -3.12
N ARG A 323 -33.07 -11.92 -2.97
CA ARG A 323 -33.46 -12.91 -1.93
C ARG A 323 -32.70 -14.22 -2.10
N VAL A 324 -32.64 -14.74 -3.32
CA VAL A 324 -31.88 -15.96 -3.64
C VAL A 324 -30.39 -15.76 -3.38
N ARG A 325 -29.81 -14.61 -3.77
CA ARG A 325 -28.39 -14.32 -3.54
C ARG A 325 -28.05 -14.08 -2.06
N ASN A 326 -29.00 -13.67 -1.23
CA ASN A 326 -28.80 -13.30 0.17
C ASN A 326 -29.05 -14.46 1.16
N LEU A 327 -29.21 -15.71 0.70
CA LEU A 327 -29.47 -16.87 1.55
C LEU A 327 -28.44 -17.05 2.68
N HIS A 328 -27.20 -16.62 2.47
CA HIS A 328 -26.15 -16.74 3.48
C HIS A 328 -25.44 -15.42 3.74
N LYS A 329 -25.08 -15.20 5.01
CA LYS A 329 -24.22 -14.09 5.42
C LYS A 329 -22.76 -14.37 5.02
N PRO A 330 -21.92 -13.33 4.89
CA PRO A 330 -20.50 -13.52 4.64
C PRO A 330 -19.84 -14.24 5.82
N GLN A 331 -19.35 -15.46 5.58
CA GLN A 331 -18.72 -16.31 6.58
C GLN A 331 -17.92 -17.43 5.90
N MET A 332 -17.12 -18.14 6.69
CA MET A 332 -16.49 -19.38 6.27
C MET A 332 -16.85 -20.49 7.24
N MET A 333 -17.17 -21.68 6.74
CA MET A 333 -17.52 -22.84 7.56
C MET A 333 -16.55 -23.98 7.24
N LEU A 334 -15.93 -24.54 8.27
CA LEU A 334 -15.11 -25.73 8.16
C LEU A 334 -15.99 -26.94 7.84
N LEU A 335 -15.61 -27.71 6.83
CA LEU A 335 -16.25 -28.98 6.48
C LEU A 335 -15.43 -30.18 6.96
N GLY A 336 -14.11 -30.04 6.98
CA GLY A 336 -13.20 -31.08 7.47
C GLY A 336 -11.76 -30.86 7.01
N PHE A 337 -10.90 -31.84 7.27
CA PHE A 337 -9.49 -31.81 6.89
C PHE A 337 -9.19 -32.91 5.88
N LYS A 338 -8.31 -32.62 4.93
CA LYS A 338 -7.74 -33.60 4.00
C LYS A 338 -6.22 -33.53 4.00
N HIS A 339 -5.56 -34.57 3.52
CA HIS A 339 -4.11 -34.54 3.30
C HIS A 339 -3.78 -33.56 2.16
N ARG A 340 -2.64 -32.86 2.23
CA ARG A 340 -2.23 -31.89 1.21
C ARG A 340 -2.13 -32.50 -0.18
N SER A 341 -1.65 -33.75 -0.27
CA SER A 341 -1.60 -34.54 -1.51
C SER A 341 -2.96 -34.76 -2.21
N SER A 342 -4.07 -34.55 -1.50
CA SER A 342 -5.41 -34.66 -2.12
C SER A 342 -5.78 -33.46 -2.99
N LEU A 343 -5.02 -32.36 -2.90
CA LEU A 343 -5.22 -31.18 -3.73
C LEU A 343 -4.51 -31.40 -5.08
N PRO A 344 -5.22 -31.41 -6.22
CA PRO A 344 -4.59 -31.57 -7.52
C PRO A 344 -3.66 -30.40 -7.83
N GLU A 345 -2.48 -30.68 -8.39
CA GLU A 345 -1.52 -29.65 -8.80
C GLU A 345 -2.08 -28.69 -9.86
N VAL A 346 -2.92 -29.21 -10.77
CA VAL A 346 -3.42 -28.47 -11.95
C VAL A 346 -4.87 -27.98 -11.77
N SER A 347 -5.27 -27.64 -10.54
CA SER A 347 -6.61 -27.10 -10.26
C SER A 347 -6.57 -25.59 -10.03
N TYR A 348 -6.72 -24.81 -11.10
CA TYR A 348 -6.84 -23.35 -11.02
C TYR A 348 -8.14 -22.84 -11.65
N ILE A 349 -8.90 -22.05 -10.88
CA ILE A 349 -10.14 -21.40 -11.37
C ILE A 349 -10.03 -19.89 -11.31
N LYS A 350 -9.47 -19.38 -10.22
CA LYS A 350 -9.31 -17.95 -9.97
C LYS A 350 -8.17 -17.71 -8.97
N PRO A 351 -7.67 -16.47 -8.88
CA PRO A 351 -6.59 -16.13 -7.96
C PRO A 351 -6.93 -16.52 -6.52
N ALA A 352 -5.93 -17.06 -5.83
CA ALA A 352 -6.03 -17.38 -4.41
C ALA A 352 -6.06 -16.10 -3.57
N ASN A 353 -6.70 -16.19 -2.41
CA ASN A 353 -6.64 -15.15 -1.39
C ASN A 353 -5.73 -15.62 -0.24
N PHE A 354 -5.32 -14.69 0.60
CA PHE A 354 -4.55 -14.97 1.81
C PHE A 354 -5.40 -14.63 3.02
N MET A 355 -5.45 -15.52 4.00
CA MET A 355 -6.23 -15.36 5.23
C MET A 355 -5.29 -15.14 6.42
N TYR A 356 -5.63 -14.15 7.25
CA TYR A 356 -4.89 -13.81 8.46
C TYR A 356 -5.86 -13.44 9.60
N PRO A 357 -5.54 -13.73 10.87
CA PRO A 357 -6.46 -13.48 11.97
C PRO A 357 -6.50 -12.01 12.37
N ASP A 358 -7.64 -11.61 12.95
CA ASP A 358 -7.75 -10.36 13.69
C ASP A 358 -8.53 -10.57 14.98
N ASP A 359 -8.23 -9.78 16.00
CA ASP A 359 -8.94 -9.82 17.28
C ASP A 359 -9.94 -8.65 17.40
N GLN A 360 -10.41 -8.09 16.27
CA GLN A 360 -11.32 -6.93 16.29
C GLN A 360 -12.72 -7.32 16.75
N SER A 361 -13.23 -8.46 16.28
CA SER A 361 -14.58 -8.91 16.62
C SER A 361 -14.62 -10.06 17.63
N ILE A 362 -13.59 -10.91 17.67
CA ILE A 362 -13.49 -12.06 18.58
C ILE A 362 -12.06 -12.08 19.15
N ILE A 363 -11.93 -11.82 20.45
CA ILE A 363 -10.65 -11.82 21.17
C ILE A 363 -10.12 -13.27 21.26
N GLY A 364 -8.81 -13.47 21.03
CA GLY A 364 -8.19 -14.79 21.03
C GLY A 364 -8.20 -15.51 19.68
N SER A 365 -8.70 -14.85 18.63
CA SER A 365 -8.70 -15.39 17.26
C SER A 365 -7.29 -15.66 16.76
N LYS A 366 -6.33 -14.76 17.04
CA LYS A 366 -4.90 -14.96 16.71
C LYS A 366 -4.33 -16.25 17.30
N ARG A 367 -4.67 -16.57 18.55
CA ARG A 367 -4.20 -17.78 19.24
C ARG A 367 -4.77 -19.05 18.61
N LEU A 368 -6.09 -19.08 18.37
CA LEU A 368 -6.75 -20.22 17.73
C LEU A 368 -6.26 -20.42 16.30
N PHE A 369 -6.10 -19.34 15.55
CA PHE A 369 -5.59 -19.36 14.19
C PHE A 369 -4.17 -19.95 14.14
N ARG A 370 -3.27 -19.47 15.01
CA ARG A 370 -1.89 -19.95 15.08
C ARG A 370 -1.84 -21.45 15.38
N ALA A 371 -2.60 -21.90 16.38
CA ALA A 371 -2.69 -23.31 16.71
C ALA A 371 -3.22 -24.17 15.55
N LEU A 372 -4.23 -23.68 14.82
CA LEU A 372 -4.76 -24.38 13.64
C LEU A 372 -3.70 -24.46 12.52
N TRP A 373 -3.01 -23.36 12.26
CA TRP A 373 -1.97 -23.24 11.24
C TRP A 373 -0.79 -24.19 11.53
N GLU A 374 -0.21 -24.11 12.72
CA GLU A 374 0.89 -24.99 13.17
C GLU A 374 0.50 -26.48 13.05
N ARG A 375 -0.72 -26.84 13.48
CA ARG A 375 -1.18 -28.24 13.41
C ARG A 375 -1.44 -28.72 11.98
N CYS A 376 -1.85 -27.83 11.08
CA CYS A 376 -2.02 -28.18 9.67
C CYS A 376 -0.67 -28.41 8.98
N LEU A 377 0.36 -27.62 9.31
CA LEU A 377 1.72 -27.80 8.82
C LEU A 377 2.32 -29.13 9.28
N VAL A 378 2.37 -29.35 10.59
CA VAL A 378 2.98 -30.55 11.19
C VAL A 378 2.33 -31.85 10.69
N ARG A 379 1.03 -31.82 10.35
CA ARG A 379 0.27 -33.00 9.92
C ARG A 379 0.06 -33.11 8.41
N ASP A 380 0.68 -32.22 7.63
CA ASP A 380 0.47 -32.06 6.20
C ASP A 380 -1.02 -32.08 5.79
N LYS A 381 -1.82 -31.27 6.49
CA LYS A 381 -3.28 -31.17 6.29
C LYS A 381 -3.68 -29.83 5.69
N ILE A 382 -4.73 -29.89 4.88
CA ILE A 382 -5.49 -28.75 4.38
C ILE A 382 -6.89 -28.78 4.98
N ALA A 383 -7.46 -27.61 5.26
CA ALA A 383 -8.84 -27.51 5.70
C ALA A 383 -9.76 -27.22 4.52
N ILE A 384 -10.80 -28.04 4.34
CA ILE A 384 -11.82 -27.86 3.32
C ILE A 384 -12.96 -27.06 3.93
N CYS A 385 -13.31 -25.94 3.31
CA CYS A 385 -14.29 -25.00 3.84
C CYS A 385 -15.32 -24.59 2.77
N LEU A 386 -16.50 -24.16 3.23
CA LEU A 386 -17.45 -23.42 2.42
C LEU A 386 -17.29 -21.92 2.69
N PHE A 387 -16.96 -21.14 1.66
CA PHE A 387 -16.66 -19.72 1.79
C PHE A 387 -17.70 -18.84 1.09
N MET A 388 -18.25 -17.89 1.84
CA MET A 388 -19.17 -16.85 1.38
C MET A 388 -18.48 -15.49 1.58
N SER A 389 -17.84 -14.98 0.53
CA SER A 389 -16.89 -13.87 0.67
C SER A 389 -17.55 -12.52 0.93
N LYS A 390 -18.78 -12.30 0.45
CA LYS A 390 -19.49 -11.02 0.58
C LYS A 390 -21.01 -11.20 0.50
N ARG A 391 -21.78 -10.18 0.87
CA ARG A 391 -23.24 -10.23 0.71
C ARG A 391 -23.58 -10.45 -0.76
N LYS A 392 -24.61 -11.25 -1.04
CA LYS A 392 -25.02 -11.64 -2.39
C LYS A 392 -24.02 -12.52 -3.15
N SER A 393 -22.97 -13.04 -2.50
CA SER A 393 -22.04 -13.98 -3.14
C SER A 393 -22.54 -15.41 -3.07
N ILE A 394 -22.33 -16.16 -4.14
CA ILE A 394 -22.59 -17.59 -4.18
C ILE A 394 -21.54 -18.31 -3.29
N PRO A 395 -21.94 -19.27 -2.44
CA PRO A 395 -21.00 -20.09 -1.67
C PRO A 395 -20.01 -20.82 -2.58
N ARG A 396 -18.75 -20.92 -2.15
CA ARG A 396 -17.69 -21.61 -2.92
C ARG A 396 -16.92 -22.55 -2.01
N TYR A 397 -16.67 -23.77 -2.47
CA TYR A 397 -15.73 -24.66 -1.81
C TYR A 397 -14.31 -24.14 -1.96
N VAL A 398 -13.57 -24.12 -0.86
CA VAL A 398 -12.18 -23.69 -0.81
C VAL A 398 -11.34 -24.66 0.01
N ALA A 399 -10.06 -24.75 -0.32
CA ALA A 399 -9.05 -25.38 0.51
C ALA A 399 -8.19 -24.29 1.15
N LEU A 400 -8.05 -24.34 2.47
CA LEU A 400 -7.08 -23.55 3.22
C LEU A 400 -5.77 -24.34 3.26
N VAL A 401 -4.78 -23.83 2.54
CA VAL A 401 -3.44 -24.41 2.47
C VAL A 401 -2.54 -23.60 3.40
N PRO A 402 -1.91 -24.21 4.43
CA PRO A 402 -0.99 -23.49 5.28
C PRO A 402 0.28 -23.13 4.48
N VAL A 403 0.75 -21.90 4.66
CA VAL A 403 1.96 -21.35 4.05
C VAL A 403 2.83 -20.78 5.16
N GLU A 404 4.12 -21.05 5.07
CA GLU A 404 5.19 -20.49 5.90
C GLU A 404 5.95 -19.43 5.11
N ALA A 405 6.39 -18.38 5.79
CA ALA A 405 7.44 -17.52 5.25
C ALA A 405 8.72 -18.36 5.05
N PRO A 406 9.46 -18.20 3.94
CA PRO A 406 10.75 -18.88 3.78
C PRO A 406 11.71 -18.46 4.90
N ASP A 407 12.47 -19.43 5.42
CA ASP A 407 13.45 -19.20 6.49
C ASP A 407 14.49 -18.17 6.06
N ASN A 408 14.94 -17.33 7.01
CA ASN A 408 15.86 -16.20 6.81
C ASN A 408 17.27 -16.58 6.26
N GLY A 409 17.51 -17.85 5.92
CA GLY A 409 18.81 -18.41 5.52
C GLY A 409 19.02 -18.65 4.02
N GLU A 410 17.97 -18.74 3.20
CA GLU A 410 18.09 -18.96 1.75
C GLU A 410 17.63 -17.70 0.99
N GLU A 411 18.52 -17.15 0.14
CA GLU A 411 18.38 -15.92 -0.64
C GLU A 411 17.39 -14.90 -0.05
N LYS A 412 17.90 -13.98 0.77
CA LYS A 412 17.17 -12.84 1.37
C LYS A 412 16.66 -11.83 0.31
N THR A 413 15.87 -12.30 -0.65
CA THR A 413 15.19 -11.44 -1.62
C THR A 413 13.97 -10.84 -0.94
N TYR A 414 13.62 -9.59 -1.24
CA TYR A 414 12.37 -8.94 -0.77
C TYR A 414 11.08 -9.76 -0.91
N ARG A 415 11.08 -10.77 -1.77
CA ARG A 415 9.96 -11.70 -1.96
C ARG A 415 9.68 -12.54 -0.72
N SER A 416 10.69 -12.84 0.11
CA SER A 416 10.51 -13.55 1.38
C SER A 416 9.59 -12.77 2.33
N LEU A 417 9.71 -11.44 2.38
CA LEU A 417 8.86 -10.55 3.18
C LEU A 417 7.43 -10.40 2.63
N LEU A 418 7.18 -10.75 1.36
CA LEU A 418 5.83 -10.77 0.78
C LEU A 418 5.04 -12.04 1.16
N CYS A 419 5.74 -13.11 1.55
CA CYS A 419 5.14 -14.35 2.02
C CYS A 419 5.07 -14.33 3.54
N GLY A 420 3.88 -14.05 4.08
CA GLY A 420 3.63 -14.17 5.52
C GLY A 420 3.08 -15.53 5.91
N ASP A 421 3.24 -15.88 7.18
CA ASP A 421 2.62 -17.05 7.79
C ASP A 421 1.10 -16.94 7.77
N GLY A 422 0.43 -17.99 7.30
CA GLY A 422 -1.02 -18.04 7.32
C GLY A 422 -1.62 -19.07 6.37
N PHE A 423 -2.84 -18.82 5.92
CA PHE A 423 -3.54 -19.74 5.01
C PHE A 423 -3.80 -19.11 3.65
N LYS A 424 -3.37 -19.79 2.60
CA LYS A 424 -3.81 -19.53 1.23
C LYS A 424 -5.19 -20.14 1.02
N ILE A 425 -6.17 -19.31 0.65
CA ILE A 425 -7.51 -19.73 0.25
C ILE A 425 -7.48 -20.11 -1.23
N VAL A 426 -7.43 -21.41 -1.52
CA VAL A 426 -7.48 -21.98 -2.87
C VAL A 426 -8.93 -22.32 -3.22
N TYR A 427 -9.41 -21.87 -4.37
CA TYR A 427 -10.79 -22.11 -4.81
C TYR A 427 -10.90 -23.44 -5.56
N LEU A 428 -11.82 -24.30 -5.11
CA LEU A 428 -12.01 -25.63 -5.66
C LEU A 428 -13.06 -25.65 -6.79
N PRO A 429 -12.88 -26.50 -7.81
CA PRO A 429 -13.80 -26.56 -8.94
C PRO A 429 -15.04 -27.35 -8.59
N GLU A 430 -16.19 -26.73 -8.85
CA GLU A 430 -17.45 -27.47 -8.98
C GLU A 430 -17.50 -28.21 -10.32
N ALA A 431 -18.32 -29.25 -10.42
CA ALA A 431 -18.46 -30.09 -11.63
C ALA A 431 -18.60 -29.28 -12.93
N LYS A 432 -19.36 -28.18 -12.92
CA LYS A 432 -19.56 -27.31 -14.09
C LYS A 432 -18.30 -26.62 -14.63
N HIS A 433 -17.21 -26.59 -13.85
CA HIS A 433 -15.94 -26.01 -14.28
C HIS A 433 -14.98 -27.05 -14.85
N ILE A 434 -15.25 -28.34 -14.63
CA ILE A 434 -14.46 -29.43 -15.16
C ILE A 434 -14.93 -29.67 -16.59
N ARG A 435 -14.00 -29.58 -17.54
CA ARG A 435 -14.22 -29.93 -18.93
C ARG A 435 -13.69 -31.34 -19.14
N HIS A 436 -14.57 -32.25 -19.55
CA HIS A 436 -14.24 -33.63 -19.89
C HIS A 436 -13.71 -33.74 -21.31
#